data_AF-A0A6V8PJK1-F1
#
_entry.id   AF-A0A6V8PJK1-F1
#
_cell.length_a   1.000
_cell.length_b   1.000
_cell.length_c   1.000
_cell.angle_alpha   90.00
_cell.angle_beta   90.00
_cell.angle_gamma   90.00
#
_symmetry.space_group_name_H-M   'P 1'
#
loop_
_entity.id
_entity.type
_entity.pdbx_description
1 polymer ?
#
loop_
_entity_poly.entity_id
_entity_poly.type
_entity_poly.pdbx_seq_one_letter_code
_entity_poly.pdbx_strand_id
1 'polypeptide(L)'
;MIRHEDIRDLVFAWGLREDVVEKDYVIGWVLWGIGSDPELSISWVFKGGTCLKKCFIETYRFSEDLDFTILPGGPIRPEEVNEIIGRILSRVAAESGIDFSVRAPRFRGRDAPLSTEGRIYFRGPRGATTPASIKLDLNGQEKVVRPSVLRKISHPFPDSLPPGDIRCYNQSAVHSRLCN
;
A
#
# COMPACT_ATOMS: atom_id res chain seq x y z
N MET A 1 -10.89 -7.49 12.39
CA MET A 1 -11.70 -7.18 11.20
C MET A 1 -12.63 -6.04 11.54
N ILE A 2 -12.59 -4.98 10.73
CA ILE A 2 -13.47 -3.81 10.86
C ILE A 2 -14.89 -4.12 10.38
N ARG A 3 -15.90 -3.45 10.95
CA ARG A 3 -17.29 -3.52 10.48
C ARG A 3 -17.60 -2.35 9.55
N HIS A 4 -18.63 -2.49 8.72
CA HIS A 4 -19.08 -1.42 7.84
C HIS A 4 -19.51 -0.14 8.62
N GLU A 5 -20.10 -0.30 9.81
CA GLU A 5 -20.47 0.81 10.70
C GLU A 5 -19.25 1.65 11.10
N ASP A 6 -18.13 1.00 11.39
CA ASP A 6 -16.89 1.69 11.78
C ASP A 6 -16.36 2.54 10.62
N ILE A 7 -16.50 2.08 9.37
CA ILE A 7 -16.17 2.87 8.17
C ILE A 7 -17.07 4.10 8.07
N ARG A 8 -18.37 3.96 8.35
CA ARG A 8 -19.32 5.08 8.32
C ARG A 8 -19.02 6.13 9.39
N ASP A 9 -18.64 5.71 10.59
CA ASP A 9 -18.25 6.65 11.65
C ASP A 9 -17.01 7.46 11.26
N LEU A 10 -16.02 6.81 10.65
CA LEU A 10 -14.82 7.47 10.13
C LEU A 10 -15.12 8.41 8.95
N VAL A 11 -16.10 8.08 8.10
CA VAL A 11 -16.61 8.98 7.04
C VAL A 11 -17.07 10.31 7.61
N PHE A 12 -17.88 10.27 8.68
CA PHE A 12 -18.36 11.49 9.35
C PHE A 12 -17.21 12.23 10.04
N ALA A 13 -16.34 11.51 10.76
CA ALA A 13 -15.23 12.11 11.49
C ALA A 13 -14.21 12.80 10.57
N TRP A 14 -13.94 12.22 9.40
CA TRP A 14 -12.91 12.73 8.48
C TRP A 14 -13.49 13.61 7.37
N GLY A 15 -14.81 13.64 7.19
CA GLY A 15 -15.47 14.43 6.15
C GLY A 15 -15.16 13.94 4.73
N LEU A 16 -15.02 12.63 4.55
CA LEU A 16 -14.59 12.00 3.30
C LEU A 16 -15.66 11.08 2.74
N ARG A 17 -15.54 10.75 1.46
CA ARG A 17 -16.41 9.73 0.88
C ARG A 17 -16.04 8.34 1.41
N GLU A 18 -17.05 7.49 1.53
CA GLU A 18 -16.92 6.14 2.07
C GLU A 18 -15.96 5.25 1.27
N ASP A 19 -15.97 5.37 -0.06
CA ASP A 19 -15.05 4.64 -0.94
C ASP A 19 -13.58 4.99 -0.67
N VAL A 20 -13.31 6.24 -0.30
CA VAL A 20 -11.96 6.73 0.01
C VAL A 20 -11.48 6.19 1.36
N VAL A 21 -12.35 6.17 2.36
CA VAL A 21 -12.05 5.63 3.70
C VAL A 21 -11.81 4.11 3.62
N GLU A 22 -12.69 3.39 2.93
CA GLU A 22 -12.54 1.95 2.69
C GLU A 22 -11.25 1.64 1.94
N LYS A 23 -10.91 2.40 0.90
CA LYS A 23 -9.68 2.15 0.14
C LYS A 23 -8.43 2.39 0.98
N ASP A 24 -8.43 3.40 1.87
CA ASP A 24 -7.31 3.63 2.78
C ASP A 24 -7.12 2.50 3.81
N TYR A 25 -8.22 1.90 4.26
CA TYR A 25 -8.22 0.70 5.09
C TYR A 25 -7.55 -0.47 4.37
N VAL A 26 -7.98 -0.77 3.14
CA VAL A 26 -7.43 -1.86 2.34
C VAL A 26 -5.96 -1.61 1.99
N ILE A 27 -5.56 -0.36 1.71
CA ILE A 27 -4.16 0.00 1.49
C ILE A 27 -3.29 -0.35 2.70
N GLY A 28 -3.74 -0.09 3.94
CA GLY A 28 -2.98 -0.44 5.15
C GLY A 28 -2.67 -1.94 5.21
N TRP A 29 -3.70 -2.76 4.94
CA TRP A 29 -3.57 -4.22 4.89
C TRP A 29 -2.67 -4.74 3.77
N VAL A 30 -2.77 -4.17 2.56
CA VAL A 30 -1.89 -4.52 1.43
C VAL A 30 -0.44 -4.14 1.73
N LEU A 31 -0.21 -2.96 2.32
CA LEU A 31 1.13 -2.53 2.74
C LEU A 31 1.71 -3.45 3.81
N TRP A 32 0.91 -3.90 4.78
CA TRP A 32 1.35 -4.90 5.76
C TRP A 32 1.70 -6.23 5.09
N GLY A 33 0.89 -6.66 4.12
CA GLY A 33 1.15 -7.82 3.27
C GLY A 33 2.53 -7.76 2.61
N ILE A 34 2.80 -6.67 1.89
CA ILE A 34 4.08 -6.40 1.21
C ILE A 34 5.24 -6.29 2.21
N GLY A 35 5.06 -5.53 3.28
CA GLY A 35 6.10 -5.26 4.29
C GLY A 35 6.50 -6.48 5.11
N SER A 36 5.62 -7.49 5.22
CA SER A 36 5.93 -8.76 5.91
C SER A 36 6.19 -9.92 4.94
N ASP A 37 6.45 -9.63 3.66
CA ASP A 37 6.94 -10.61 2.71
C ASP A 37 8.47 -10.68 2.72
N PRO A 38 9.11 -11.87 2.82
CA PRO A 38 10.57 -11.96 2.94
C PRO A 38 11.34 -11.35 1.77
N GLU A 39 10.78 -11.37 0.57
CA GLU A 39 11.44 -10.90 -0.64
C GLU A 39 11.11 -9.44 -0.92
N LEU A 40 9.83 -9.05 -0.83
CA LEU A 40 9.44 -7.66 -1.09
C LEU A 40 9.91 -6.72 0.02
N SER A 41 9.90 -7.14 1.29
CA SER A 41 10.30 -6.29 2.42
C SER A 41 11.76 -5.81 2.36
N ILE A 42 12.63 -6.54 1.66
CA ILE A 42 14.04 -6.17 1.48
C ILE A 42 14.29 -5.38 0.19
N SER A 43 13.47 -5.57 -0.84
CA SER A 43 13.75 -5.11 -2.20
C SER A 43 12.81 -4.02 -2.71
N TRP A 44 11.63 -3.87 -2.13
CA TRP A 44 10.65 -2.84 -2.50
C TRP A 44 10.74 -1.66 -1.53
N VAL A 45 10.98 -0.46 -2.07
CA VAL A 45 11.06 0.78 -1.30
C VAL A 45 9.85 1.65 -1.62
N PHE A 46 8.94 1.76 -0.66
CA PHE A 46 7.71 2.55 -0.76
C PHE A 46 8.02 4.06 -0.84
N LYS A 47 7.32 4.76 -1.75
CA LYS A 47 7.49 6.20 -2.01
C LYS A 47 6.18 6.89 -2.38
N GLY A 48 6.28 8.17 -2.75
CA GLY A 48 5.13 8.96 -3.19
C GLY A 48 4.28 9.52 -2.04
N GLY A 49 3.12 10.06 -2.39
CA GLY A 49 2.20 10.70 -1.44
C GLY A 49 1.60 9.72 -0.43
N THR A 50 1.26 8.51 -0.87
CA THR A 50 0.70 7.47 0.01
C THR A 50 1.73 7.00 1.04
N CYS A 51 3.02 6.93 0.67
CA CYS A 51 4.10 6.67 1.62
C CYS A 51 4.22 7.76 2.68
N LEU A 52 4.16 9.04 2.28
CA LEU A 52 4.22 10.16 3.21
C LEU A 52 3.10 10.05 4.26
N LYS A 53 1.88 9.79 3.80
CA LYS A 53 0.71 9.62 4.66
C LYS A 53 0.85 8.39 5.59
N LYS A 54 1.17 7.22 5.05
CA LYS A 54 1.17 5.98 5.82
C LYS A 54 2.37 5.82 6.76
N CYS A 55 3.49 6.53 6.52
CA CYS A 55 4.73 6.32 7.29
C CYS A 55 5.21 7.53 8.10
N PHE A 56 4.72 8.76 7.83
CA PHE A 56 5.31 9.98 8.39
C PHE A 56 4.30 11.01 8.91
N ILE A 57 3.15 11.20 8.25
CA ILE A 57 2.22 12.27 8.61
C ILE A 57 0.78 11.77 8.62
N GLU A 58 0.07 12.03 9.71
CA GLU A 58 -1.39 11.83 9.77
C GLU A 58 -2.07 13.01 9.07
N THR A 59 -2.40 12.83 7.79
CA THR A 59 -3.12 13.86 7.00
C THR A 59 -4.27 13.25 6.21
N TYR A 60 -5.26 14.10 5.90
CA TYR A 60 -6.45 13.75 5.14
C TYR A 60 -6.29 13.91 3.62
N ARG A 61 -5.08 14.04 3.07
CA ARG A 61 -4.87 13.99 1.61
C ARG A 61 -4.75 12.54 1.17
N PHE A 62 -5.79 12.02 0.52
CA PHE A 62 -5.83 10.64 0.04
C PHE A 62 -5.26 10.58 -1.38
N SER A 63 -4.10 9.94 -1.50
CA SER A 63 -3.64 9.36 -2.76
C SER A 63 -3.88 7.86 -2.67
N GLU A 64 -4.33 7.29 -3.77
CA GLU A 64 -4.89 5.95 -3.84
C GLU A 64 -3.95 4.93 -4.50
N ASP A 65 -2.80 5.41 -4.96
CA ASP A 65 -1.81 4.65 -5.71
C ASP A 65 -0.63 4.27 -4.80
N LEU A 66 -0.02 3.13 -5.08
CA LEU A 66 1.15 2.62 -4.37
C LEU A 66 2.37 2.64 -5.27
N ASP A 67 3.29 3.57 -5.02
CA ASP A 67 4.52 3.72 -5.77
C ASP A 67 5.70 3.06 -5.06
N PHE A 68 6.45 2.22 -5.77
CA PHE A 68 7.65 1.57 -5.25
C PHE A 68 8.84 1.76 -6.17
N THR A 69 10.00 1.99 -5.56
CA THR A 69 11.29 1.76 -6.21
C THR A 69 11.74 0.33 -5.92
N ILE A 70 12.15 -0.40 -6.95
CA ILE A 70 12.66 -1.77 -6.79
C ILE A 70 14.19 -1.73 -6.76
N LEU A 71 14.78 -2.25 -5.69
CA LEU A 71 16.23 -2.37 -5.55
C LEU A 71 16.79 -3.42 -6.54
N PRO A 72 18.08 -3.34 -6.91
CA PRO A 72 18.69 -4.30 -7.81
C PRO A 72 18.47 -5.75 -7.37
N GLY A 73 17.99 -6.59 -8.29
CA GLY A 73 17.67 -8.00 -8.03
C GLY A 73 16.31 -8.25 -7.38
N GLY A 74 15.54 -7.20 -7.07
CA GLY A 74 14.19 -7.32 -6.54
C GLY A 74 13.15 -7.72 -7.60
N PRO A 75 12.05 -8.39 -7.20
CA PRO A 75 10.97 -8.75 -8.09
C PRO A 75 10.33 -7.56 -8.78
N ILE A 76 10.22 -7.63 -10.11
CA ILE A 76 9.60 -6.56 -10.90
C ILE A 76 8.93 -7.06 -12.17
N ARG A 77 9.25 -8.25 -12.65
CA ARG A 77 8.64 -8.79 -13.87
C ARG A 77 7.17 -9.13 -13.60
N PRO A 78 6.24 -8.84 -14.53
CA PRO A 78 4.81 -9.02 -14.29
C PRO A 78 4.43 -10.41 -13.75
N GLU A 79 5.03 -11.47 -14.29
CA GLU A 79 4.74 -12.86 -13.94
C GLU A 79 5.18 -13.18 -12.50
N GLU A 80 6.41 -12.81 -12.16
CA GLU A 80 7.00 -12.94 -10.83
C GLU A 80 6.22 -12.15 -9.78
N VAL A 81 5.90 -10.88 -10.09
CA VAL A 81 5.11 -10.01 -9.21
C VAL A 81 3.72 -10.58 -9.02
N ASN A 82 3.10 -11.15 -10.06
CA ASN A 82 1.77 -11.74 -9.96
C ASN A 82 1.73 -12.92 -8.99
N GLU A 83 2.72 -13.81 -9.04
CA GLU A 83 2.83 -14.96 -8.12
C GLU A 83 3.00 -14.50 -6.66
N ILE A 84 3.93 -13.57 -6.42
CA ILE A 84 4.22 -13.06 -5.08
C ILE A 84 3.05 -12.26 -4.51
N ILE A 85 2.43 -11.38 -5.30
CA ILE A 85 1.25 -10.64 -4.85
C ILE A 85 0.08 -11.58 -4.62
N GLY A 86 -0.10 -12.63 -5.44
CA GLY A 86 -1.12 -13.65 -5.21
C GLY A 86 -1.06 -14.26 -3.82
N ARG A 87 0.12 -14.76 -3.39
CA ARG A 87 0.31 -15.32 -2.04
C ARG A 87 0.13 -14.29 -0.93
N ILE A 88 0.56 -13.04 -1.14
CA ILE A 88 0.36 -11.94 -0.19
C ILE A 88 -1.14 -11.67 -0.01
N LEU A 89 -1.90 -11.57 -1.10
CA LEU A 89 -3.34 -11.30 -1.04
C LEU A 89 -4.12 -12.42 -0.35
N SER A 90 -3.72 -13.68 -0.54
CA SER A 90 -4.31 -14.80 0.21
C SER A 90 -4.09 -14.65 1.73
N ARG A 91 -2.88 -14.27 2.16
CA ARG A 91 -2.58 -14.02 3.58
C ARG A 91 -3.38 -12.83 4.11
N VAL A 92 -3.39 -11.72 3.37
CA VAL A 92 -4.13 -10.52 3.77
C VAL A 92 -5.62 -10.81 3.88
N ALA A 93 -6.20 -11.57 2.94
CA ALA A 93 -7.61 -11.98 3.00
C ALA A 93 -7.92 -12.77 4.27
N ALA A 94 -7.06 -13.71 4.66
CA ALA A 94 -7.25 -14.53 5.85
C ALA A 94 -7.26 -13.70 7.16
N GLU A 95 -6.42 -12.66 7.25
CA GLU A 95 -6.29 -11.83 8.46
C GLU A 95 -7.34 -10.72 8.54
N SER A 96 -7.77 -10.20 7.39
CA SER A 96 -8.61 -8.99 7.32
C SER A 96 -10.06 -9.25 6.91
N GLY A 97 -10.35 -10.38 6.27
CA GLY A 97 -11.64 -10.67 5.65
C GLY A 97 -11.91 -9.92 4.34
N ILE A 98 -10.92 -9.18 3.80
CA ILE A 98 -11.06 -8.49 2.51
C ILE A 98 -11.07 -9.51 1.37
N ASP A 99 -12.05 -9.38 0.47
CA ASP A 99 -12.21 -10.28 -0.67
C ASP A 99 -11.40 -9.78 -1.88
N PHE A 100 -10.25 -10.41 -2.12
CA PHE A 100 -9.43 -10.21 -3.32
C PHE A 100 -9.73 -11.23 -4.45
N SER A 101 -10.68 -12.15 -4.24
CA SER A 101 -11.06 -13.17 -5.23
C SER A 101 -12.02 -12.63 -6.30
N VAL A 102 -12.59 -11.45 -6.08
CA VAL A 102 -13.51 -10.75 -6.99
C VAL A 102 -12.99 -10.60 -8.42
N ARG A 103 -11.66 -10.51 -8.56
CA ARG A 103 -10.96 -10.47 -9.84
C ARG A 103 -9.47 -10.67 -9.58
N ALA A 104 -8.82 -11.52 -10.39
CA ALA A 104 -7.38 -11.71 -10.32
C ALA A 104 -6.63 -10.37 -10.48
N PRO A 105 -5.54 -10.14 -9.73
CA PRO A 105 -4.68 -8.98 -9.92
C PRO A 105 -4.09 -9.01 -11.34
N ARG A 106 -3.72 -7.83 -11.85
CA ARG A 106 -3.16 -7.68 -13.20
C ARG A 106 -1.88 -6.89 -13.14
N PHE A 107 -0.83 -7.41 -13.75
CA PHE A 107 0.46 -6.74 -13.88
C PHE A 107 0.85 -6.66 -15.35
N ARG A 108 1.43 -5.53 -15.74
CA ARG A 108 1.88 -5.29 -17.12
C ARG A 108 3.17 -4.48 -17.10
N GLY A 109 4.16 -4.94 -17.86
CA GLY A 109 5.37 -4.16 -18.14
C GLY A 109 5.06 -2.92 -18.98
N ARG A 110 5.74 -1.81 -18.69
CA ARG A 110 5.71 -0.61 -19.52
C ARG A 110 6.83 -0.63 -20.56
N ASP A 111 6.78 0.31 -21.51
CA ASP A 111 7.83 0.47 -22.53
C ASP A 111 9.18 0.88 -21.91
N ALA A 112 9.15 1.55 -20.74
CA ALA A 112 10.34 1.85 -19.97
C ALA A 112 10.93 0.56 -19.36
N PRO A 113 12.25 0.31 -19.48
CA PRO A 113 12.88 -0.86 -18.88
C PRO A 113 12.64 -0.91 -17.37
N LEU A 114 12.45 -2.12 -16.82
CA LEU A 114 12.23 -2.32 -15.38
C LEU A 114 11.12 -1.42 -14.82
N SER A 115 9.99 -1.36 -15.52
CA SER A 115 8.80 -0.67 -15.06
C SER A 115 7.56 -1.53 -15.24
N THR A 116 6.80 -1.71 -14.17
CA THR A 116 5.60 -2.55 -14.13
C THR A 116 4.46 -1.79 -13.47
N GLU A 117 3.30 -1.77 -14.12
CA GLU A 117 2.04 -1.29 -13.55
C GLU A 117 1.21 -2.49 -13.08
N GLY A 118 0.65 -2.38 -11.89
CA GLY A 118 -0.21 -3.38 -11.27
C GLY A 118 -1.59 -2.82 -10.91
N ARG A 119 -2.60 -3.69 -10.91
CA ARG A 119 -3.91 -3.42 -10.30
C ARG A 119 -4.33 -4.60 -9.44
N ILE A 120 -4.59 -4.32 -8.18
CA ILE A 120 -5.17 -5.25 -7.21
C ILE A 120 -6.64 -4.91 -7.07
N TYR A 121 -7.53 -5.88 -7.27
CA TYR A 121 -8.97 -5.69 -7.16
C TYR A 121 -9.47 -6.24 -5.84
N PHE A 122 -10.44 -5.55 -5.23
CA PHE A 122 -10.96 -5.97 -3.93
C PHE A 122 -12.44 -5.62 -3.77
N ARG A 123 -13.09 -6.35 -2.88
CA ARG A 123 -14.34 -5.96 -2.22
C ARG A 123 -14.08 -5.90 -0.72
N GLY A 124 -14.20 -4.70 -0.16
CA GLY A 124 -13.95 -4.42 1.24
C GLY A 124 -15.22 -4.48 2.09
N PRO A 125 -15.14 -4.00 3.33
CA PRO A 125 -16.24 -4.01 4.31
C PRO A 125 -17.54 -3.33 3.85
N ARG A 126 -17.50 -2.43 2.87
CA ARG A 126 -18.69 -1.80 2.28
C ARG A 126 -19.52 -2.76 1.43
N GLY A 127 -18.95 -3.88 1.00
CA GLY A 127 -19.66 -4.88 0.21
C GLY A 127 -20.14 -4.35 -1.14
N ALA A 128 -19.42 -3.39 -1.72
CA ALA A 128 -19.81 -2.75 -2.97
C ALA A 128 -20.04 -3.76 -4.12
N THR A 129 -21.09 -3.53 -4.91
CA THR A 129 -21.42 -4.37 -6.07
C THR A 129 -20.25 -4.40 -7.07
N THR A 130 -19.74 -3.22 -7.43
CA THR A 130 -18.58 -3.07 -8.30
C THR A 130 -17.30 -3.14 -7.47
N PRO A 131 -16.38 -4.07 -7.77
CA PRO A 131 -15.08 -4.14 -7.11
C PRO A 131 -14.27 -2.85 -7.28
N ALA A 132 -13.63 -2.42 -6.21
CA ALA A 132 -12.65 -1.34 -6.25
C ALA A 132 -11.26 -1.89 -6.62
N SER A 133 -10.30 -0.99 -6.85
CA SER A 133 -8.92 -1.40 -7.13
C SER A 133 -7.89 -0.45 -6.55
N ILE A 134 -6.73 -1.00 -6.19
CA ILE A 134 -5.51 -0.27 -5.83
C ILE A 134 -4.54 -0.39 -7.01
N LYS A 135 -3.95 0.74 -7.42
CA LYS A 135 -2.91 0.76 -8.45
C LYS A 135 -1.54 0.62 -7.79
N LEU A 136 -0.67 -0.19 -8.40
CA LEU A 136 0.72 -0.34 -8.02
C LEU A 136 1.60 0.15 -9.18
N ASP A 137 2.61 0.96 -8.87
CA ASP A 137 3.60 1.42 -9.85
C ASP A 137 5.00 1.04 -9.36
N LEU A 138 5.68 0.18 -10.13
CA LEU A 138 7.01 -0.33 -9.81
C LEU A 138 8.04 0.28 -10.77
N ASN A 139 9.14 0.79 -10.21
CA ASN A 139 10.25 1.36 -10.98
C ASN A 139 11.60 0.85 -10.47
N GLY A 140 12.32 0.09 -11.30
CA GLY A 140 13.67 -0.42 -10.99
C GLY A 140 14.81 0.43 -11.55
N GLN A 141 14.53 1.52 -12.26
CA GLN A 141 15.55 2.43 -12.82
C GLN A 141 15.87 3.61 -11.90
N GLU A 142 14.99 3.90 -10.95
CA GLU A 142 15.19 4.99 -10.00
C GLU A 142 16.37 4.72 -9.07
N LYS A 143 17.33 5.65 -9.04
CA LYS A 143 18.47 5.56 -8.13
C LYS A 143 18.05 6.01 -6.73
N VAL A 144 18.10 5.08 -5.78
CA VAL A 144 17.91 5.37 -4.36
C VAL A 144 19.14 6.10 -3.84
N VAL A 145 19.04 7.43 -3.70
CA VAL A 145 20.17 8.29 -3.27
C VAL A 145 20.36 8.38 -1.74
N ARG A 146 19.38 7.91 -0.96
CA ARG A 146 19.42 7.87 0.51
C ARG A 146 19.05 6.48 1.00
N PRO A 147 19.64 5.97 2.09
CA PRO A 147 19.23 4.69 2.66
C PRO A 147 17.73 4.65 2.96
N SER A 148 17.04 3.59 2.54
CA SER A 148 15.65 3.33 2.94
C SER A 148 15.57 3.06 4.43
N VAL A 149 14.42 3.34 5.05
CA VAL A 149 14.14 3.05 6.46
C VAL A 149 12.95 2.11 6.60
N LEU A 150 12.88 1.38 7.70
CA LEU A 150 11.68 0.65 8.11
C LEU A 150 10.78 1.56 8.94
N ARG A 151 9.48 1.56 8.65
CA ARG A 151 8.49 2.37 9.36
C ARG A 151 7.23 1.57 9.64
N LYS A 152 6.61 1.83 10.79
CA LYS A 152 5.25 1.36 11.08
C LYS A 152 4.27 1.96 10.10
N ILE A 153 3.28 1.18 9.72
CA ILE A 153 2.18 1.59 8.85
C ILE A 153 1.10 2.24 9.73
N SER A 154 0.74 3.49 9.44
CA SER A 154 -0.40 4.15 10.08
C SER A 154 -1.69 3.46 9.67
N HIS A 155 -2.43 2.97 10.68
CA HIS A 155 -3.68 2.26 10.54
C HIS A 155 -4.70 2.79 11.57
N PRO A 156 -5.26 3.99 11.34
CA PRO A 156 -6.17 4.66 12.28
C PRO A 156 -7.60 4.09 12.17
N PHE A 157 -7.70 2.77 12.33
CA PHE A 157 -8.95 2.02 12.28
C PHE A 157 -9.14 1.26 13.61
N PRO A 158 -10.36 0.83 13.96
CA PRO A 158 -10.60 0.18 15.25
C PRO A 158 -9.93 -1.20 15.40
N ASP A 159 -9.64 -1.89 14.29
CA ASP A 159 -8.82 -3.10 14.32
C ASP A 159 -7.33 -2.75 14.22
N SER A 160 -6.46 -3.75 14.39
CA SER A 160 -5.01 -3.56 14.36
C SER A 160 -4.39 -4.44 13.27
N LEU A 161 -3.39 -3.90 12.60
CA LEU A 161 -2.50 -4.70 11.76
C LEU A 161 -1.63 -5.60 12.67
N PRO A 162 -1.31 -6.83 12.24
CA PRO A 162 -0.27 -7.62 12.90
C PRO A 162 1.09 -6.89 12.90
N PRO A 163 2.03 -7.26 13.77
CA PRO A 163 3.36 -6.66 13.79
C PRO A 163 4.03 -6.74 12.42
N GLY A 164 4.55 -5.60 11.95
CA GLY A 164 5.23 -5.50 10.67
C GLY A 164 5.54 -4.04 10.34
N ASP A 165 6.63 -3.84 9.61
CA ASP A 165 7.05 -2.54 9.09
C ASP A 165 7.06 -2.57 7.56
N ILE A 166 7.00 -1.39 6.94
CA ILE A 166 7.22 -1.23 5.51
C ILE A 166 8.55 -0.51 5.26
N ARG A 167 9.31 -0.99 4.28
CA ARG A 167 10.50 -0.30 3.79
C ARG A 167 10.08 0.88 2.92
N CYS A 168 10.56 2.07 3.26
CA CYS A 168 10.22 3.29 2.53
C CYS A 168 11.40 4.26 2.42
N TYR A 169 11.27 5.27 1.57
CA TYR A 169 12.28 6.31 1.45
C TYR A 169 12.44 7.08 2.76
N ASN A 170 13.69 7.33 3.13
CA ASN A 170 14.01 8.22 4.23
C ASN A 170 13.73 9.67 3.83
N GLN A 171 12.70 10.25 4.44
CA GLN A 171 12.40 11.68 4.33
C GLN A 171 13.13 12.48 5.41
N SER A 172 14.46 12.48 5.39
CA SER A 172 15.28 13.41 6.19
C SER A 172 15.47 14.71 5.41
N ALA A 173 14.43 15.55 5.43
CA ALA A 173 14.35 17.00 5.13
C ALA A 173 12.86 17.30 4.85
N VAL A 174 12.06 17.93 5.73
CA VAL A 174 12.04 19.37 6.05
C VAL A 174 11.48 19.55 7.48
N HIS A 175 12.34 19.71 8.49
CA HIS A 175 11.97 20.30 9.79
C HIS A 175 13.19 20.89 10.52
N SER A 176 14.12 21.50 9.78
CA SER A 176 15.29 22.18 10.34
C SER A 176 15.41 23.65 9.92
N ARG A 177 14.29 24.33 9.68
CA ARG A 177 14.27 25.79 9.42
C ARG A 177 13.03 26.52 9.97
N LEU A 178 12.48 26.14 11.13
CA LEU A 178 11.46 26.93 11.83
C LEU A 178 11.62 26.99 13.35
N CYS A 179 12.83 26.80 13.87
CA CYS A 179 13.18 27.19 15.24
C CYS A 179 14.56 27.85 15.20
N ASN A 180 14.57 29.14 14.89
CA ASN A 180 15.47 30.17 15.40
C ASN A 180 14.74 31.50 15.27
#